data_AF-A0A3E0TLW2-F1
#
_entry.id   AF-A0A3E0TLW2-F1
#
_cell.length_a   1.000
_cell.length_b   1.000
_cell.length_c   1.000
_cell.angle_alpha   90.00
_cell.angle_beta   90.00
_cell.angle_gamma   90.00
#
_symmetry.space_group_name_H-M   'P 1'
#
loop_
_entity.id
_entity.type
_entity.pdbx_description
1 polymer ?
#
loop_
_entity_poly.entity_id
_entity_poly.type
_entity_poly.pdbx_seq_one_letter_code
_entity_poly.pdbx_strand_id
1 'polypeptide(L)'
;MKLLSKLLVSAVFAGQVLLPALASPALAKSFSLYLTRHAEKQSNSADPLLTTCGQQRAMLLADTLRNVEIQAVYSTSYQRTLATARPTANAKKISVTQYAPNGLEQLARVLKQKQLNTLVVGHSNTTPMLLSLLTGKSFDKISEDNFRHLYQVIITTDQSNEITHMVVTDLTQSLKCS
;
A
#
# COMPACT_ATOMS: atom_id res chain seq x y z
N MET A 1 35.36 -4.77 86.59
CA MET A 1 35.51 -5.14 85.17
C MET A 1 34.24 -5.79 84.65
N LYS A 2 33.33 -5.03 84.03
CA LYS A 2 32.25 -5.56 83.18
C LYS A 2 32.20 -4.68 81.94
N LEU A 3 32.51 -5.29 80.79
CA LEU A 3 32.69 -4.63 79.49
C LEU A 3 31.33 -4.12 78.98
N LEU A 4 31.34 -2.87 78.51
CA LEU A 4 30.26 -2.24 77.74
C LEU A 4 30.23 -2.83 76.32
N SER A 5 29.17 -3.54 75.97
CA SER A 5 28.92 -4.00 74.60
C SER A 5 28.40 -2.83 73.75
N LYS A 6 29.21 -2.36 72.80
CA LYS A 6 28.81 -1.36 71.81
C LYS A 6 27.93 -2.02 70.75
N LEU A 7 26.66 -1.58 70.65
CA LEU A 7 25.76 -1.95 69.56
C LEU A 7 26.19 -1.18 68.29
N LEU A 8 26.64 -1.89 67.25
CA LEU A 8 26.90 -1.33 65.93
C LEU A 8 25.60 -1.39 65.12
N VAL A 9 24.99 -0.22 64.87
CA VAL A 9 23.87 -0.09 63.92
C VAL A 9 24.47 0.12 62.54
N SER A 10 24.51 -0.93 61.72
CA SER A 10 24.89 -0.82 60.31
C SER A 10 23.71 -0.29 59.50
N ALA A 11 23.77 0.98 59.09
CA ALA A 11 22.82 1.57 58.16
C ALA A 11 23.08 1.03 56.75
N VAL A 12 22.18 0.17 56.27
CA VAL A 12 22.19 -0.32 54.88
C VAL A 12 21.54 0.77 54.00
N PHE A 13 22.38 1.58 53.35
CA PHE A 13 21.93 2.50 52.30
C PHE A 13 21.68 1.68 51.03
N ALA A 14 20.43 1.27 50.82
CA ALA A 14 20.00 0.65 49.57
C ALA A 14 19.99 1.73 48.47
N GLY A 15 21.12 1.88 47.77
CA GLY A 15 21.23 2.76 46.62
C GLY A 15 20.27 2.32 45.52
N GLN A 16 19.21 3.11 45.29
CA GLN A 16 18.34 2.96 44.13
C GLN A 16 19.15 3.29 42.88
N VAL A 17 19.63 2.26 42.21
CA VAL A 17 20.19 2.36 40.86
C VAL A 17 19.04 2.73 39.93
N LEU A 18 18.97 4.01 39.55
CA LEU A 18 18.02 4.51 38.55
C LEU A 18 18.49 3.98 37.18
N LEU A 19 18.00 2.80 36.80
CA LEU A 19 18.21 2.25 35.46
C LEU A 19 17.55 3.21 34.45
N PRO A 20 18.30 3.82 33.52
CA PRO A 20 17.68 4.66 32.50
C PRO A 20 16.71 3.79 31.70
N ALA A 21 15.46 4.23 31.60
CA ALA A 21 14.46 3.57 30.79
C ALA A 21 14.95 3.59 29.34
N LEU A 22 15.42 2.44 28.85
CA LEU A 22 15.71 2.23 27.43
C LEU A 22 14.40 2.43 26.67
N ALA A 23 14.23 3.61 26.06
CA ALA A 23 13.13 3.84 25.15
C ALA A 23 13.23 2.79 24.04
N SER A 24 12.25 1.88 24.00
CA SER A 24 12.19 0.88 22.94
C SER A 24 12.07 1.61 21.60
N PRO A 25 12.82 1.21 20.56
CA PRO A 25 12.69 1.83 19.25
C PRO A 25 11.21 1.73 18.84
N ALA A 26 10.60 2.88 18.58
CA ALA A 26 9.21 2.94 18.16
C ALA A 26 9.05 2.08 16.89
N LEU A 27 8.25 1.02 16.97
CA LEU A 27 8.04 0.09 15.87
C LEU A 27 7.31 0.83 14.74
N ALA A 28 8.06 1.19 13.69
CA ALA A 28 7.49 1.77 12.48
C ALA A 28 6.70 0.69 11.72
N LYS A 29 5.53 1.07 11.18
CA LYS A 29 4.70 0.19 10.35
C LYS A 29 4.81 0.61 8.89
N SER A 30 4.89 -0.35 7.98
CA SER A 30 4.92 -0.07 6.54
C SER A 30 3.86 -0.86 5.79
N PHE A 31 3.28 -0.25 4.75
CA PHE A 31 2.35 -0.89 3.82
C PHE A 31 2.57 -0.38 2.39
N SER A 32 2.14 -1.17 1.41
CA SER A 32 2.31 -0.89 -0.02
C SER A 32 0.98 -0.72 -0.75
N LEU A 33 0.84 0.37 -1.49
CA LEU A 33 -0.26 0.57 -2.43
C LEU A 33 0.25 0.32 -3.85
N TYR A 34 -0.42 -0.56 -4.59
CA TYR A 34 -0.12 -0.88 -5.98
C TYR A 34 -1.20 -0.27 -6.87
N LEU A 35 -0.83 0.69 -7.71
CA LEU A 35 -1.76 1.43 -8.55
C LEU A 35 -1.45 1.15 -10.02
N THR A 36 -2.47 0.76 -10.77
CA THR A 36 -2.35 0.58 -12.22
C THR A 36 -3.62 1.07 -12.91
N ARG A 37 -3.53 1.35 -14.20
CA ARG A 37 -4.72 1.51 -15.04
C ARG A 37 -5.20 0.14 -15.51
N HIS A 38 -6.44 0.02 -15.97
CA HIS A 38 -6.89 -1.20 -16.65
C HIS A 38 -5.92 -1.61 -17.77
N ALA A 39 -5.86 -2.90 -18.08
CA ALA A 39 -5.12 -3.43 -19.22
C ALA A 39 -5.76 -3.07 -20.57
N GLU A 40 -5.15 -3.54 -21.66
CA GLU A 40 -5.57 -3.30 -23.04
C GLU A 40 -7.03 -3.64 -23.25
N LYS A 41 -7.78 -2.69 -23.80
CA LYS A 41 -9.23 -2.80 -24.03
C LYS A 41 -9.54 -2.84 -25.52
N GLN A 42 -10.67 -3.44 -25.87
CA GLN A 42 -11.24 -3.35 -27.21
C GLN A 42 -11.68 -1.91 -27.52
N SER A 43 -11.75 -1.56 -28.81
CA SER A 43 -12.03 -0.17 -29.24
C SER A 43 -13.52 0.15 -29.39
N ASN A 44 -14.39 -0.86 -29.50
CA ASN A 44 -15.73 -0.70 -30.09
C ASN A 44 -16.88 -0.88 -29.08
N SER A 45 -16.80 -0.24 -27.91
CA SER A 45 -17.90 -0.20 -26.93
C SER A 45 -17.70 0.95 -25.93
N ALA A 46 -18.80 1.44 -25.35
CA ALA A 46 -18.79 2.42 -24.24
C ALA A 46 -18.17 1.83 -22.96
N ASP A 47 -18.35 0.53 -22.73
CA ASP A 47 -17.65 -0.22 -21.69
C ASP A 47 -17.01 -1.48 -22.29
N PRO A 48 -15.83 -1.33 -22.92
CA PRO A 48 -15.22 -2.41 -23.67
C PRO A 48 -14.60 -3.46 -22.75
N LEU A 49 -14.64 -4.71 -23.23
CA LEU A 49 -13.89 -5.81 -22.66
C LEU A 49 -12.38 -5.63 -22.88
N LEU A 50 -11.58 -6.42 -22.14
CA LEU A 50 -10.16 -6.54 -22.42
C LEU A 50 -9.92 -7.26 -23.75
N THR A 51 -8.84 -6.89 -24.45
CA THR A 51 -8.31 -7.70 -25.55
C THR A 51 -7.66 -8.98 -25.00
N THR A 52 -7.31 -9.93 -25.87
CA THR A 52 -6.52 -11.11 -25.46
C THR A 52 -5.21 -10.70 -24.79
N CYS A 53 -4.53 -9.67 -25.29
CA CYS A 53 -3.31 -9.17 -24.66
C CYS A 53 -3.60 -8.51 -23.30
N GLY A 54 -4.73 -7.79 -23.18
CA GLY A 54 -5.16 -7.22 -21.90
C GLY A 54 -5.46 -8.28 -20.84
N GLN A 55 -6.03 -9.42 -21.24
CA GLN A 55 -6.23 -10.57 -20.36
C GLN A 55 -4.89 -11.16 -19.91
N GLN A 56 -3.93 -11.31 -20.81
CA GLN A 56 -2.57 -11.76 -20.47
C GLN A 56 -1.88 -10.80 -19.51
N ARG A 57 -2.03 -9.48 -19.71
CA ARG A 57 -1.50 -8.47 -18.78
C ARG A 57 -2.14 -8.57 -17.40
N ALA A 58 -3.46 -8.75 -17.34
CA ALA A 58 -4.16 -8.95 -16.08
C ALA A 58 -3.66 -10.19 -15.32
N MET A 59 -3.34 -11.28 -16.03
CA MET A 59 -2.70 -12.46 -15.46
C MET A 59 -1.26 -12.18 -15.01
N LEU A 60 -0.47 -11.44 -15.80
CA LEU A 60 0.88 -11.03 -15.43
C LEU A 60 0.89 -10.16 -14.17
N LEU A 61 -0.08 -9.26 -14.02
CA LEU A 61 -0.25 -8.46 -12.81
C LEU A 61 -0.47 -9.37 -11.59
N ALA A 62 -1.30 -10.41 -11.73
CA ALA A 62 -1.55 -11.40 -10.67
C ALA A 62 -0.26 -12.15 -10.29
N ASP A 63 0.53 -12.60 -11.28
CA ASP A 63 1.80 -13.28 -11.04
C ASP A 63 2.86 -12.35 -10.42
N THR A 64 2.94 -11.11 -10.89
CA THR A 64 3.83 -10.07 -10.34
C THR A 64 3.56 -9.85 -8.85
N LEU A 65 2.30 -9.91 -8.44
CA LEU A 65 1.86 -9.71 -7.06
C LEU A 65 1.70 -11.03 -6.28
N ARG A 66 2.14 -12.19 -6.80
CA ARG A 66 1.85 -13.49 -6.17
C ARG A 66 2.43 -13.60 -4.75
N ASN A 67 3.61 -13.05 -4.52
CA ASN A 67 4.30 -13.11 -3.23
C ASN A 67 4.00 -11.92 -2.32
N VAL A 68 3.22 -10.94 -2.81
CA VAL A 68 2.78 -9.80 -2.00
C VAL A 68 1.51 -10.19 -1.25
N GLU A 69 1.45 -9.94 0.05
CA GLU A 69 0.24 -10.13 0.84
C GLU A 69 -0.79 -9.02 0.55
N ILE A 70 -1.42 -9.06 -0.62
CA ILE A 70 -2.51 -8.13 -0.97
C ILE A 70 -3.74 -8.47 -0.13
N GLN A 71 -4.16 -7.51 0.69
CA GLN A 71 -5.28 -7.63 1.63
C GLN A 71 -6.55 -6.93 1.14
N ALA A 72 -6.43 -6.04 0.15
CA ALA A 72 -7.57 -5.38 -0.46
C ALA A 72 -7.35 -5.15 -1.97
N VAL A 73 -8.43 -5.20 -2.74
CA VAL A 73 -8.44 -4.88 -4.18
C VAL A 73 -9.56 -3.88 -4.44
N TYR A 74 -9.24 -2.75 -5.05
CA TYR A 74 -10.18 -1.73 -5.47
C TYR A 74 -10.19 -1.58 -6.98
N SER A 75 -11.37 -1.35 -7.54
CA SER A 75 -11.55 -1.10 -8.97
C SER A 75 -12.73 -0.20 -9.21
N THR A 76 -12.79 0.51 -10.34
CA THR A 76 -14.04 1.11 -10.79
C THR A 76 -15.00 0.02 -11.30
N SER A 77 -16.25 0.37 -11.59
CA SER A 77 -17.26 -0.59 -12.05
C SER A 77 -17.17 -0.99 -13.53
N TYR A 78 -16.27 -0.38 -14.30
CA TYR A 78 -16.11 -0.67 -15.73
C TYR A 78 -15.59 -2.10 -15.95
N GLN A 79 -16.06 -2.76 -17.01
CA GLN A 79 -15.68 -4.13 -17.34
C GLN A 79 -14.16 -4.32 -17.44
N ARG A 80 -13.46 -3.39 -18.10
CA ARG A 80 -12.00 -3.44 -18.26
C ARG A 80 -11.23 -3.33 -16.94
N THR A 81 -11.67 -2.50 -15.99
CA THR A 81 -10.99 -2.36 -14.69
C THR A 81 -11.29 -3.56 -13.79
N LEU A 82 -12.53 -4.06 -13.79
CA LEU A 82 -12.90 -5.29 -13.08
C LEU A 82 -12.16 -6.52 -13.63
N ALA A 83 -12.08 -6.66 -14.95
CA ALA A 83 -11.37 -7.76 -15.60
C ALA A 83 -9.85 -7.72 -15.36
N THR A 84 -9.28 -6.52 -15.20
CA THR A 84 -7.85 -6.37 -14.85
C THR A 84 -7.59 -6.72 -13.39
N ALA A 85 -8.52 -6.39 -12.48
CA ALA A 85 -8.39 -6.66 -11.04
C ALA A 85 -8.67 -8.12 -10.65
N ARG A 86 -9.59 -8.79 -11.36
CA ARG A 86 -10.11 -10.12 -11.01
C ARG A 86 -9.05 -11.21 -10.86
N PRO A 87 -8.03 -11.35 -11.73
CA PRO A 87 -7.01 -12.36 -11.56
C PRO A 87 -6.29 -12.27 -10.19
N THR A 88 -5.86 -11.08 -9.80
CA THR A 88 -5.24 -10.85 -8.49
C THR A 88 -6.22 -11.12 -7.34
N ALA A 89 -7.44 -10.60 -7.43
CA ALA A 89 -8.46 -10.81 -6.39
C ALA A 89 -8.78 -12.30 -6.18
N ASN A 90 -8.94 -13.06 -7.26
CA ASN A 90 -9.19 -14.50 -7.23
C ASN A 90 -8.01 -15.27 -6.63
N ALA A 91 -6.78 -14.97 -7.06
CA ALA A 91 -5.57 -15.62 -6.54
C ALA A 91 -5.40 -15.39 -5.03
N LYS A 92 -5.83 -14.22 -4.54
CA LYS A 92 -5.78 -13.85 -3.11
C LYS A 92 -7.05 -14.23 -2.34
N LYS A 93 -8.07 -14.77 -3.00
CA LYS A 93 -9.38 -15.14 -2.42
C LYS A 93 -10.08 -13.97 -1.71
N ILE A 94 -10.01 -12.77 -2.30
CA ILE A 94 -10.66 -11.55 -1.79
C ILE A 94 -11.57 -10.95 -2.86
N SER A 95 -12.60 -10.23 -2.43
CA SER A 95 -13.51 -9.53 -3.35
C SER A 95 -12.90 -8.23 -3.88
N VAL A 96 -13.29 -7.84 -5.10
CA VAL A 96 -13.01 -6.50 -5.63
C VAL A 96 -14.00 -5.51 -5.03
N THR A 97 -13.52 -4.51 -4.30
CA THR A 97 -14.33 -3.40 -3.78
C THR A 97 -14.43 -2.31 -4.84
N GLN A 98 -15.65 -1.91 -5.18
CA GLN A 98 -15.86 -0.88 -6.20
C GLN A 98 -15.70 0.54 -5.62
N TYR A 99 -15.12 1.44 -6.40
CA TYR A 99 -15.07 2.87 -6.09
C TYR A 99 -15.53 3.71 -7.29
N ALA A 100 -16.08 4.90 -7.01
CA ALA A 100 -16.48 5.83 -8.05
C ALA A 100 -15.26 6.60 -8.61
N PRO A 101 -15.12 6.77 -9.94
CA PRO A 101 -13.98 7.48 -10.53
C PRO A 101 -13.76 8.91 -10.01
N ASN A 102 -14.82 9.60 -9.55
CA ASN A 102 -14.77 10.93 -8.95
C ASN A 102 -14.59 10.92 -7.41
N GLY A 103 -14.55 9.73 -6.78
CA GLY A 103 -14.40 9.56 -5.34
C GLY A 103 -12.95 9.41 -4.86
N LEU A 104 -11.96 9.91 -5.62
CA LEU A 104 -10.54 9.62 -5.37
C LEU A 104 -10.02 10.19 -4.04
N GLU A 105 -10.50 11.36 -3.60
CA GLU A 105 -10.11 11.91 -2.30
C GLU A 105 -10.54 11.01 -1.14
N GLN A 106 -11.78 10.51 -1.21
CA GLN A 106 -12.29 9.57 -0.22
C GLN A 106 -11.50 8.26 -0.27
N LEU A 107 -11.21 7.75 -1.46
CA LEU A 107 -10.38 6.56 -1.62
C LEU A 107 -8.98 6.77 -1.02
N ALA A 108 -8.32 7.88 -1.30
CA ALA A 108 -6.99 8.19 -0.74
C ALA A 108 -7.00 8.20 0.79
N ARG A 109 -8.02 8.80 1.43
CA ARG A 109 -8.21 8.76 2.89
C ARG A 109 -8.38 7.33 3.39
N VAL A 110 -9.26 6.55 2.75
CA VAL A 110 -9.51 5.14 3.13
C VAL A 110 -8.22 4.31 3.03
N LEU A 111 -7.43 4.46 1.97
CA LEU A 111 -6.18 3.72 1.78
C LEU A 111 -5.15 4.07 2.87
N LYS A 112 -4.98 5.36 3.18
CA LYS A 112 -4.09 5.84 4.25
C LYS A 112 -4.54 5.36 5.63
N GLN A 113 -5.84 5.36 5.91
CA GLN A 113 -6.39 4.94 7.20
C GLN A 113 -6.31 3.42 7.40
N LYS A 114 -6.60 2.62 6.35
CA LYS A 114 -6.59 1.16 6.44
C LYS A 114 -5.18 0.59 6.58
N GLN A 115 -4.18 1.24 6.00
CA GLN A 115 -2.77 0.81 6.04
C GLN A 115 -2.59 -0.66 5.62
N LEU A 116 -3.30 -1.06 4.57
CA LEU A 116 -3.26 -2.42 4.02
C LEU A 116 -2.48 -2.45 2.71
N ASN A 117 -1.79 -3.56 2.47
CA ASN A 117 -1.26 -3.84 1.14
C ASN A 117 -2.41 -3.97 0.14
N THR A 118 -2.49 -3.06 -0.81
CA THR A 118 -3.71 -2.86 -1.62
C THR A 118 -3.39 -2.73 -3.10
N LEU A 119 -4.14 -3.43 -3.95
CA LEU A 119 -4.16 -3.16 -5.40
C LEU A 119 -5.33 -2.21 -5.73
N VAL A 120 -5.07 -1.17 -6.52
CA VAL A 120 -6.07 -0.25 -7.04
C VAL A 120 -5.96 -0.22 -8.57
N VAL A 121 -7.07 -0.54 -9.24
CA VAL A 121 -7.18 -0.52 -10.70
C VAL A 121 -8.08 0.61 -11.15
N GLY A 122 -7.50 1.57 -11.86
CA GLY A 122 -8.19 2.76 -12.37
C GLY A 122 -8.03 2.96 -13.88
N HIS A 123 -7.86 4.21 -14.28
CA HIS A 123 -7.82 4.68 -15.66
C HIS A 123 -6.55 5.50 -15.94
N SER A 124 -6.30 5.82 -17.21
CA SER A 124 -5.19 6.68 -17.66
C SER A 124 -5.12 8.04 -16.94
N ASN A 125 -6.26 8.58 -16.53
CA ASN A 125 -6.38 9.85 -15.81
C ASN A 125 -6.54 9.69 -14.29
N THR A 126 -7.29 8.70 -13.80
CA THR A 126 -7.59 8.56 -12.36
C THR A 126 -6.43 7.94 -11.59
N THR A 127 -5.65 7.05 -12.20
CA THR A 127 -4.50 6.42 -11.56
C THR A 127 -3.42 7.45 -11.17
N PRO A 128 -2.94 8.33 -12.08
CA PRO A 128 -2.01 9.39 -11.69
C PRO A 128 -2.64 10.41 -10.74
N MET A 129 -3.93 10.72 -10.86
CA MET A 129 -4.60 11.62 -9.92
C MET A 129 -4.66 11.06 -8.49
N LEU A 130 -4.94 9.75 -8.34
CA LEU A 130 -4.87 9.09 -7.04
C LEU A 130 -3.44 9.10 -6.48
N LEU A 131 -2.44 8.88 -7.33
CA LEU A 131 -1.04 8.95 -6.94
C LEU A 131 -0.67 10.36 -6.43
N SER A 132 -1.18 11.41 -7.09
CA SER A 132 -1.02 12.79 -6.62
C SER A 132 -1.66 13.03 -5.26
N LEU A 133 -2.89 12.55 -5.05
CA LEU A 133 -3.61 12.69 -3.77
C LEU A 133 -2.92 11.93 -2.62
N LEU A 134 -2.31 10.79 -2.92
CA LEU A 134 -1.58 10.00 -1.93
C LEU A 134 -0.27 10.68 -1.52
N THR A 135 0.46 11.23 -2.48
CA THR A 135 1.86 11.65 -2.31
C THR A 135 2.07 13.16 -2.17
N GLY A 136 1.08 13.98 -2.54
CA GLY A 136 1.21 15.43 -2.64
C GLY A 136 2.05 15.92 -3.84
N LYS A 137 2.48 15.02 -4.74
CA LYS A 137 3.28 15.35 -5.93
C LYS A 137 2.42 15.36 -7.19
N SER A 138 2.86 16.05 -8.24
CA SER A 138 2.20 16.00 -9.54
C SER A 138 2.66 14.79 -10.36
N PHE A 139 1.74 14.14 -11.05
CA PHE A 139 2.01 13.06 -12.00
C PHE A 139 1.21 13.30 -13.27
N ASP A 140 1.88 13.13 -14.41
CA ASP A 140 1.26 13.30 -15.71
C ASP A 140 0.21 12.23 -16.00
N LYS A 141 -0.75 12.57 -16.86
CA LYS A 141 -1.69 11.59 -17.38
C LYS A 141 -0.93 10.52 -18.15
N ILE A 142 -1.35 9.26 -17.97
CA ILE A 142 -0.78 8.16 -18.72
C ILE A 142 -1.32 8.25 -20.16
N SER A 143 -0.43 8.23 -21.16
CA SER A 143 -0.83 8.19 -22.57
C SER A 143 -1.77 7.01 -22.86
N GLU A 144 -2.81 7.19 -23.69
CA GLU A 144 -3.87 6.19 -23.93
C GLU A 144 -3.34 4.84 -24.46
N ASP A 145 -2.15 4.80 -25.06
CA ASP A 145 -1.48 3.60 -25.56
C ASP A 145 -0.59 2.89 -24.51
N ASN A 146 -0.30 3.50 -23.36
CA ASN A 146 0.61 2.95 -22.36
C ASN A 146 -0.09 2.22 -21.20
N PHE A 147 -0.24 0.90 -21.30
CA PHE A 147 -0.88 0.04 -20.30
C PHE A 147 0.08 -0.55 -19.26
N ARG A 148 1.35 -0.17 -19.28
CA ARG A 148 2.41 -0.94 -18.63
C ARG A 148 2.71 -0.51 -17.21
N HIS A 149 2.30 0.68 -16.79
CA HIS A 149 2.60 1.19 -15.46
C HIS A 149 2.00 0.33 -14.34
N LEU A 150 2.82 0.08 -13.32
CA LEU A 150 2.42 -0.44 -12.03
C LEU A 150 3.18 0.35 -10.97
N TYR A 151 2.53 1.37 -10.42
CA TYR A 151 3.13 2.18 -9.37
C TYR A 151 3.04 1.46 -8.04
N GLN A 152 4.15 1.35 -7.32
CA GLN A 152 4.19 0.96 -5.93
C GLN A 152 4.44 2.21 -5.08
N VAL A 153 3.56 2.45 -4.12
CA VAL A 153 3.71 3.49 -3.09
C VAL A 153 3.93 2.78 -1.76
N ILE A 154 5.15 2.83 -1.26
CA ILE A 154 5.49 2.32 0.08
C ILE A 154 5.33 3.47 1.06
N ILE A 155 4.49 3.28 2.08
CA ILE A 155 4.21 4.27 3.11
C ILE A 155 4.65 3.69 4.46
N THR A 156 5.51 4.42 5.17
CA THR A 156 5.92 4.09 6.54
C THR A 156 5.33 5.11 7.50
N THR A 157 4.74 4.63 8.59
CA THR A 157 4.17 5.45 9.65
C THR A 157 4.84 5.18 10.99
N ASP A 158 4.83 6.18 11.86
CA ASP A 158 5.16 6.00 13.28
C ASP A 158 3.99 5.40 14.08
N GLN A 159 4.13 5.36 15.39
CA GLN A 159 3.12 4.83 16.32
C GLN A 159 1.86 5.71 16.42
N SER A 160 1.96 6.98 16.04
CA SER A 160 0.84 7.93 15.96
C SER A 160 0.10 7.85 14.62
N ASN A 161 0.49 6.92 13.75
CA ASN A 161 0.05 6.81 12.36
C ASN A 161 0.45 7.99 11.46
N GLU A 162 1.42 8.80 11.89
CA GLU A 162 1.95 9.88 11.07
C GLU A 162 2.93 9.31 10.03
N ILE A 163 2.82 9.79 8.78
CA ILE A 163 3.67 9.32 7.68
C ILE A 163 5.08 9.89 7.88
N THR A 164 6.06 9.01 8.10
CA THR A 164 7.47 9.37 8.27
C THR A 164 8.28 9.21 6.98
N HIS A 165 7.87 8.27 6.12
CA HIS A 165 8.55 8.03 4.85
C HIS A 165 7.57 7.57 3.77
N MET A 166 7.83 8.01 2.54
CA MET A 166 7.05 7.58 1.37
C MET A 166 7.93 7.46 0.13
N VAL A 167 7.89 6.29 -0.51
CA VAL A 167 8.62 6.00 -1.74
C VAL A 167 7.64 5.60 -2.83
N VAL A 168 7.83 6.16 -4.03
CA VAL A 168 7.07 5.79 -5.23
C VAL A 168 8.02 5.16 -6.23
N THR A 169 7.68 3.98 -6.72
CA THR A 169 8.44 3.27 -7.76
C THR A 169 7.50 2.84 -8.88
N ASP A 170 7.88 3.07 -10.12
CA ASP A 170 7.17 2.50 -11.27
C ASP A 170 7.83 1.17 -11.66
N LEU A 171 7.12 0.08 -11.43
CA LEU A 171 7.63 -1.28 -11.66
C LEU A 171 7.51 -1.74 -13.11
N THR A 172 6.86 -0.96 -13.99
CA THR A 172 6.67 -1.21 -15.44
C THR A 172 6.56 -2.69 -15.85
N GLN A 173 5.35 -3.13 -16.19
CA GLN A 173 5.08 -4.48 -16.66
C GLN A 173 5.82 -4.79 -17.98
N SER A 174 6.47 -5.96 -18.04
CA SER A 174 7.34 -6.36 -19.14
C SER A 174 6.59 -6.74 -20.43
N LEU A 175 5.33 -7.19 -20.33
CA LEU A 175 4.54 -7.61 -21.49
C LEU A 175 4.35 -6.45 -22.48
N LYS A 176 4.75 -6.70 -23.73
CA LYS A 176 4.47 -5.85 -24.88
C LYS A 176 3.30 -6.44 -25.66
N CYS A 177 2.33 -5.59 -25.99
CA CYS A 177 1.23 -5.94 -26.88
C CYS A 177 1.52 -5.32 -28.25
N SER A 178 1.31 -6.11 -29.31
CA SER A 178 1.39 -5.67 -30.71
C SER A 178 0.18 -4.82 -31.10
#